data_AF-A0A132ALP6-F1
#
_entry.id   AF-A0A132ALP6-F1
#
_cell.length_a   1.000
_cell.length_b   1.000
_cell.length_c   1.000
_cell.angle_alpha   90.00
_cell.angle_beta   90.00
_cell.angle_gamma   90.00
#
_symmetry.space_group_name_H-M   'P 1'
#
loop_
_entity.id
_entity.type
_entity.pdbx_description
1 polymer ?
#
loop_
_entity_poly.entity_id
_entity_poly.type
_entity_poly.pdbx_seq_one_letter_code
_entity_poly.pdbx_strand_id
1 'polypeptide(L)' 'MAEVQVTRWVDDMDGTDLSGLADDQVRRVRFAVGARRYEMDLTAENAALFDQDIARWVAVARR' A
#
# COMPACT_ATOMS: atom_id res chain seq x y z
N MET A 1 -14.55 -21.26 -25.98
CA MET A 1 -13.53 -20.92 -24.98
C MET A 1 -14.14 -19.82 -24.13
N ALA A 2 -14.49 -20.09 -22.86
CA ALA A 2 -15.02 -19.07 -21.96
C ALA A 2 -13.84 -18.44 -21.22
N GLU A 3 -13.63 -17.14 -21.43
CA GLU A 3 -12.61 -16.36 -20.74
C GLU A 3 -13.25 -15.80 -19.46
N VAL A 4 -12.77 -16.26 -18.30
CA VAL A 4 -13.25 -15.75 -17.02
C VAL A 4 -12.37 -14.56 -16.65
N GLN A 5 -12.91 -13.35 -16.76
CA GLN A 5 -12.25 -12.16 -16.25
C GLN A 5 -12.40 -12.10 -14.73
N VAL A 6 -11.31 -12.35 -14.00
CA VAL A 6 -11.24 -12.17 -12.55
C VAL A 6 -10.60 -10.82 -12.26
N THR A 7 -11.37 -9.89 -11.71
CA THR A 7 -10.83 -8.64 -11.17
C THR A 7 -10.41 -8.90 -9.73
N ARG A 8 -9.12 -8.76 -9.43
CA ARG A 8 -8.56 -8.92 -8.08
C ARG A 8 -7.82 -7.66 -7.66
N TRP A 9 -8.02 -7.27 -6.40
CA TRP A 9 -7.22 -6.26 -5.74
C TRP A 9 -5.98 -6.95 -5.18
N VAL A 10 -4.81 -6.37 -5.40
CA VAL A 10 -3.54 -6.94 -4.95
C VAL A 10 -2.74 -5.91 -4.19
N ASP A 11 -1.97 -6.37 -3.22
CA ASP A 11 -0.98 -5.58 -2.52
C ASP A 11 0.11 -5.17 -3.51
N ASP A 12 0.38 -3.88 -3.62
CA ASP A 12 1.35 -3.34 -4.58
C ASP A 12 2.81 -3.74 -4.26
N MET A 13 3.10 -4.18 -3.02
CA MET A 13 4.43 -4.55 -2.57
C MET A 13 4.79 -6.01 -2.85
N ASP A 14 3.86 -6.94 -2.62
CA ASP A 14 4.12 -8.38 -2.70
C ASP A 14 3.12 -9.18 -3.56
N GLY A 15 2.08 -8.53 -4.08
CA GLY A 15 1.06 -9.16 -4.91
C GLY A 15 0.06 -10.02 -4.13
N THR A 16 0.02 -9.92 -2.81
CA THR A 16 -0.97 -10.58 -1.95
C THR A 16 -2.38 -10.19 -2.37
N ASP A 17 -3.28 -11.17 -2.49
CA ASP A 17 -4.67 -10.92 -2.86
C ASP A 17 -5.40 -10.20 -1.72
N LEU A 18 -5.80 -8.96 -1.97
CA LEU A 18 -6.56 -8.11 -1.06
C LEU A 18 -8.06 -8.32 -1.21
N SER A 19 -8.52 -9.02 -2.27
CA SER A 19 -9.94 -9.14 -2.62
C SER A 19 -10.78 -9.86 -1.55
N GLY A 20 -10.12 -10.65 -0.69
CA GLY A 20 -10.76 -11.37 0.41
C GLY A 20 -10.53 -10.75 1.79
N LEU A 21 -9.82 -9.61 1.87
CA LEU A 21 -9.53 -8.93 3.12
C LEU A 21 -10.61 -7.92 3.46
N ALA A 22 -10.86 -7.72 4.75
CA ALA A 22 -11.74 -6.66 5.20
C ALA A 22 -11.09 -5.28 5.01
N ASP A 23 -11.90 -4.22 4.86
CA ASP A 23 -11.42 -2.87 4.58
C ASP A 23 -10.43 -2.33 5.64
N ASP A 24 -10.48 -2.84 6.88
CA ASP A 24 -9.56 -2.49 7.96
C ASP A 24 -8.19 -3.20 7.85
N GLN A 25 -8.12 -4.26 7.05
CA GLN A 25 -6.91 -5.02 6.75
C GLN A 25 -6.20 -4.52 5.48
N VAL A 26 -6.84 -3.60 4.74
CA VAL A 26 -6.27 -2.92 3.58
C VAL A 26 -6.04 -1.45 3.92
N ARG A 27 -4.81 -0.98 3.75
CA ARG A 27 -4.42 0.41 3.99
C ARG A 27 -3.89 1.03 2.71
N ARG A 28 -4.52 2.15 2.36
CA ARG A 28 -4.06 3.03 1.30
C ARG A 28 -3.02 4.01 1.83
N VAL A 29 -1.77 3.83 1.42
CA VAL A 29 -0.65 4.69 1.79
C VAL A 29 -0.47 5.78 0.74
N ARG A 30 -0.47 7.04 1.18
CA ARG A 30 -0.20 8.21 0.32
C ARG A 30 1.08 8.89 0.75
N PHE A 31 2.02 9.01 -0.18
CA PHE A 31 3.31 9.64 0.08
C PHE A 31 3.79 10.46 -1.12
N ALA A 32 4.79 11.29 -0.90
CA ALA A 32 5.39 12.10 -1.95
C ALA A 32 6.91 12.00 -1.91
N VAL A 33 7.52 11.94 -3.08
CA VAL A 33 8.97 12.02 -3.25
C VAL A 33 9.26 13.14 -4.24
N GLY A 34 9.83 14.24 -3.74
CA GLY A 34 9.99 15.48 -4.49
C GLY A 34 8.62 16.08 -4.86
N ALA A 35 8.41 16.33 -6.16
CA ALA A 35 7.15 16.90 -6.67
C ALA A 35 6.08 15.85 -7.03
N ARG A 36 6.40 14.55 -6.94
CA ARG A 36 5.51 13.48 -7.37
C ARG A 36 4.78 12.88 -6.17
N ARG A 37 3.48 12.66 -6.34
CA ARG A 37 2.60 11.99 -5.37
C ARG A 37 2.37 10.56 -5.81
N TYR A 38 2.36 9.67 -4.84
CA TYR A 38 2.18 8.24 -5.02
C TYR A 38 1.08 7.75 -4.07
N GLU A 39 0.37 6.73 -4.53
CA GLU A 39 -0.63 5.99 -3.76
C GLU A 39 -0.30 4.50 -3.92
N MET A 40 -0.38 3.75 -2.83
CA MET A 40 -0.21 2.30 -2.81
C MET A 40 -1.31 1.69 -1.96
N ASP A 41 -1.90 0.61 -2.43
CA ASP A 41 -2.82 -0.21 -1.65
C ASP A 41 -2.03 -1.39 -1.06
N LEU A 42 -1.91 -1.41 0.26
CA LEU A 42 -1.11 -2.39 1.00
C LEU A 42 -1.96 -3.11 2.03
N THR A 43 -1.56 -4.32 2.39
CA THR A 43 -2.01 -4.96 3.62
C THR A 43 -1.64 -4.12 4.84
N ALA A 44 -2.36 -4.31 5.95
CA ALA A 44 -2.06 -3.62 7.21
C ALA A 44 -0.62 -3.87 7.70
N GLU A 45 -0.08 -5.06 7.45
CA GLU A 45 1.31 -5.42 7.78
C GLU A 45 2.32 -4.64 6.92
N ASN A 46 2.15 -4.65 5.59
CA ASN A 46 3.04 -3.92 4.68
C ASN A 46 2.95 -2.41 4.88
N ALA A 47 1.77 -1.87 5.20
CA ALA A 47 1.63 -0.48 5.58
C ALA A 47 2.39 -0.13 6.87
N ALA A 48 2.40 -1.03 7.87
CA ALA A 48 3.17 -0.84 9.09
C ALA A 48 4.69 -0.90 8.84
N LEU A 49 5.15 -1.74 7.90
CA LEU A 49 6.54 -1.76 7.45
C LEU A 49 6.92 -0.43 6.78
N PHE A 50 6.06 0.09 5.90
CA PHE A 50 6.28 1.41 5.27
C PHE A 50 6.43 2.53 6.33
N ASP A 51 5.56 2.55 7.33
CA ASP A 51 5.62 3.53 8.42
C ASP A 51 6.95 3.44 9.20
N GLN A 52 7.46 2.23 9.44
CA GLN A 52 8.74 2.01 10.11
C GLN A 52 9.93 2.49 9.26
N ASP A 53 9.93 2.19 7.97
CA ASP A 53 11.02 2.55 7.05
C ASP A 53 11.16 4.07 6.88
N ILE A 54 10.03 4.78 6.85
CA ILE A 54 10.02 6.23 6.69
C ILE A 54 10.23 6.97 8.02
N ALA A 55 10.00 6.32 9.17
CA ALA A 55 10.04 6.93 10.49
C ALA A 55 11.33 7.73 10.75
N ARG A 56 12.49 7.18 10.36
CA ARG A 56 13.79 7.87 10.55
C ARG A 56 13.90 9.19 9.78
N TRP A 57 13.27 9.27 8.61
CA TRP A 57 13.28 10.47 7.77
C TRP A 57 12.26 11.48 8.26
N VAL A 58 11.08 11.02 8.68
CA VAL A 58 10.05 11.86 9.28
C VAL A 58 10.56 12.52 10.57
N ALA A 59 11.32 11.79 11.40
CA ALA A 59 11.84 12.29 12.66
C ALA A 59 12.76 13.53 12.52
N VAL A 60 13.48 13.65 11.40
CA VAL A 60 14.38 14.79 11.12
C VAL A 60 13.77 15.82 10.17
N ALA A 61 12.62 15.50 9.55
CA ALA A 61 11.92 16.38 8.64
C ALA A 61 11.23 17.53 9.38
N ARG A 62 11.07 18.66 8.68
CA ARG A 62 10.28 19.80 9.17
C ARG A 62 8.90 19.77 8.50
N ARG A 63 7.88 20.11 9.28
CA ARG A 63 6.49 20.20 8.81
C ARG A 63 6.20 21.55 8.18
#